data_AF-A0A0G0T2G8-F1
#
_entry.id   AF-A0A0G0T2G8-F1
#
_cell.length_a   1.000
_cell.length_b   1.000
_cell.length_c   1.000
_cell.angle_alpha   90.00
_cell.angle_beta   90.00
_cell.angle_gamma   90.00
#
_symmetry.space_group_name_H-M   'P 1'
#
loop_
_entity.id
_entity.type
_entity.pdbx_description
1 polymer ?
#
loop_
_entity_poly.entity_id
_entity_poly.type
_entity_poly.pdbx_seq_one_letter_code
_entity_poly.pdbx_strand_id
1 'polypeptide(L)'
;MWPILNLLILLYKGFASLGIPGPLGWAIIGMTFIVRGIIHPLNHRQMDTMRKMQELKPHIENLQKKYKNDKQKLQQEQLKLYQQHGINPAAGCLPLLIQMPIVYGLFQTFRAILQAESNQQALDTINKLVYHPFLHIDSLNTTFFG
;
A
#
# COMPACT_ATOMS: atom_id res chain seq x y z
N MET A 1 10.01 -10.84 7.36
CA MET A 1 10.96 -9.70 7.36
C MET A 1 12.40 -10.14 7.08
N TRP A 2 12.88 -11.19 7.74
CA TRP A 2 14.24 -11.77 7.59
C TRP A 2 14.75 -12.11 6.17
N PRO A 3 13.98 -12.69 5.23
CA PRO A 3 14.53 -13.08 3.92
C PRO A 3 14.86 -11.89 3.01
N ILE A 4 14.12 -10.79 3.13
CA ILE A 4 14.33 -9.57 2.34
C ILE A 4 15.62 -8.87 2.80
N LEU A 5 15.89 -8.88 4.11
CA LEU A 5 17.10 -8.29 4.67
C LEU A 5 18.37 -9.04 4.23
N ASN A 6 18.36 -10.38 4.24
CA ASN A 6 19.48 -11.19 3.75
C ASN A 6 19.77 -10.95 2.26
N LEU A 7 18.72 -10.80 1.44
CA LEU A 7 18.84 -10.51 0.01
C LEU A 7 19.43 -9.11 -0.23
N LEU A 8 19.03 -8.12 0.58
CA LEU A 8 19.56 -6.76 0.52
C LEU A 8 21.06 -6.73 0.87
N ILE A 9 21.46 -7.43 1.93
CA ILE A 9 22.86 -7.49 2.38
C ILE A 9 23.74 -8.21 1.34
N LEU A 10 23.21 -9.24 0.68
CA LEU A 10 23.90 -9.94 -0.41
C LEU A 10 24.16 -9.00 -1.59
N LEU A 11 23.15 -8.23 -2.03
CA LEU A 11 23.30 -7.24 -3.10
C LEU A 11 24.26 -6.12 -2.70
N TYR A 12 24.15 -5.61 -1.47
CA TYR A 12 25.06 -4.59 -0.95
C TYR A 12 26.52 -5.04 -0.97
N LYS A 13 26.80 -6.27 -0.51
CA LYS A 13 28.16 -6.85 -0.55
C LYS A 13 28.67 -7.04 -1.99
N GLY A 14 27.79 -7.42 -2.92
CA GLY A 14 28.12 -7.53 -4.34
C GLY A 14 28.53 -6.19 -4.95
N PHE A 15 27.72 -5.15 -4.76
CA PHE A 15 28.03 -3.80 -5.28
C PHE A 15 29.23 -3.14 -4.57
N ALA A 16 29.41 -3.41 -3.28
CA ALA A 16 30.59 -2.96 -2.54
C ALA A 16 31.89 -3.65 -3.03
N SER A 17 31.84 -4.94 -3.38
CA SER A 17 32.98 -5.66 -3.96
C SER A 17 33.36 -5.19 -5.37
N LEU A 18 32.45 -4.51 -6.07
CA LEU A 18 32.65 -3.92 -7.39
C LEU A 18 33.21 -2.48 -7.34
N GLY A 19 33.45 -1.92 -6.15
CA GLY A 19 34.09 -0.61 -6.00
C GLY A 19 33.22 0.59 -6.39
N ILE A 20 31.90 0.42 -6.45
CA ILE A 20 30.96 1.48 -6.85
C ILE A 20 30.70 2.43 -5.67
N PRO A 21 30.88 3.76 -5.82
CA PRO A 21 30.50 4.72 -4.78
C PRO A 21 28.98 4.72 -4.58
N GLY A 22 28.55 4.71 -3.31
CA GLY A 22 27.12 4.64 -2.94
C GLY A 22 26.47 3.24 -3.09
N PRO A 23 27.07 2.16 -2.58
CA PRO A 23 26.55 0.78 -2.74
C PRO A 23 25.16 0.58 -2.12
N LEU A 24 24.74 1.41 -1.16
CA LEU A 24 23.39 1.37 -0.59
C LEU A 24 22.31 1.80 -1.59
N GLY A 25 22.54 2.87 -2.36
CA GLY A 25 21.58 3.36 -3.36
C GLY A 25 21.36 2.33 -4.48
N TRP A 26 22.46 1.79 -4.99
CA TRP A 26 22.43 0.74 -6.02
C TRP A 26 21.81 -0.57 -5.51
N ALA A 27 22.07 -0.95 -4.25
CA ALA A 27 21.44 -2.11 -3.63
C ALA A 27 19.92 -1.95 -3.51
N ILE A 28 19.43 -0.75 -3.17
CA ILE A 28 17.98 -0.46 -3.07
C ILE A 28 17.33 -0.48 -4.46
N ILE A 29 17.96 0.12 -5.46
CA ILE A 29 17.47 0.10 -6.85
C ILE A 29 17.40 -1.35 -7.35
N GLY A 30 18.49 -2.12 -7.19
CA GLY A 30 18.55 -3.53 -7.57
C GLY A 30 17.51 -4.39 -6.84
N MET A 31 17.36 -4.20 -5.52
CA MET A 31 16.31 -4.84 -4.73
C MET A 31 14.92 -4.52 -5.29
N THR A 32 14.67 -3.27 -5.64
CA THR A 32 13.39 -2.84 -6.20
C THR A 32 13.11 -3.54 -7.52
N PHE A 33 14.08 -3.65 -8.42
CA PHE A 33 13.94 -4.39 -9.69
C PHE A 33 13.65 -5.88 -9.48
N ILE A 34 14.35 -6.53 -8.55
CA ILE A 34 14.14 -7.95 -8.25
C ILE A 34 12.74 -8.18 -7.66
N VAL A 35 12.34 -7.37 -6.69
CA VAL A 35 11.01 -7.44 -6.09
C VAL A 35 9.93 -7.14 -7.12
N ARG A 36 10.12 -6.12 -7.97
CA ARG A 36 9.20 -5.80 -9.07
C ARG A 36 9.09 -6.97 -10.05
N GLY A 37 10.20 -7.63 -10.36
CA GLY A 37 10.25 -8.80 -11.24
C GLY A 37 9.48 -9.99 -10.67
N ILE A 38 9.67 -10.29 -9.39
CA ILE A 38 8.96 -11.39 -8.70
C ILE A 38 7.46 -11.08 -8.55
N ILE A 39 7.10 -9.82 -8.28
CA ILE A 39 5.71 -9.38 -8.12
C ILE A 39 5.02 -9.14 -9.48
N HIS A 40 5.76 -8.97 -10.58
CA HIS A 40 5.22 -8.76 -11.92
C HIS A 40 4.11 -9.75 -12.33
N PRO A 41 4.28 -11.09 -12.19
CA PRO A 41 3.21 -12.04 -12.49
C PRO A 41 1.97 -11.88 -11.60
N LEU A 42 2.16 -11.49 -10.34
CA LEU A 42 1.05 -11.21 -9.42
C LEU A 42 0.28 -9.95 -9.85
N ASN A 43 1.00 -8.91 -10.25
CA ASN A 43 0.40 -7.67 -10.77
C ASN A 43 -0.38 -7.92 -12.06
N HIS A 44 0.10 -8.78 -12.95
CA HIS A 44 -0.62 -9.13 -14.17
C HIS A 44 -2.01 -9.74 -13.85
N ARG A 45 -2.08 -10.64 -12.87
CA ARG A 45 -3.35 -11.22 -12.41
C ARG A 45 -4.30 -10.20 -11.79
N GLN A 46 -3.77 -9.20 -11.08
CA GLN A 46 -4.57 -8.09 -10.55
C GLN A 46 -5.13 -7.22 -11.69
N MET A 47 -4.33 -6.94 -12.72
CA MET A 47 -4.75 -6.16 -13.89
C MET A 47 -5.82 -6.87 -14.71
N ASP A 48 -5.73 -8.18 -14.89
CA ASP A 48 -6.74 -8.94 -15.63
C ASP A 48 -8.11 -8.94 -14.91
N THR A 49 -8.09 -9.02 -13.58
CA THR A 49 -9.31 -8.89 -12.77
C THR A 49 -9.94 -7.49 -12.93
N MET A 50 -9.12 -6.44 -13.00
CA MET A 50 -9.60 -5.07 -13.23
C MET A 50 -10.21 -4.90 -14.64
N ARG A 51 -9.60 -5.51 -15.68
CA ARG A 51 -10.15 -5.48 -17.05
C ARG A 51 -11.51 -6.16 -17.12
N LYS A 52 -11.65 -7.36 -16.56
CA LYS A 52 -12.94 -8.06 -16.50
C LYS A 52 -14.01 -7.25 -15.75
N MET A 53 -13.64 -6.52 -14.70
CA MET A 53 -14.57 -5.61 -14.03
C MET A 53 -15.01 -4.44 -14.91
N GLN A 54 -14.13 -3.93 -15.79
CA GLN A 54 -14.49 -2.88 -16.74
C GLN A 54 -15.48 -3.38 -17.79
N GLU A 55 -15.32 -4.62 -18.27
CA GLU A 55 -16.25 -5.26 -19.21
C GLU A 55 -17.63 -5.55 -18.59
N LEU A 56 -17.70 -5.80 -17.28
CA LEU A 56 -18.96 -5.99 -16.57
C LEU A 56 -19.74 -4.69 -16.30
N LYS A 57 -19.11 -3.50 -16.40
CA LYS A 57 -19.78 -2.21 -16.16
C LYS A 57 -21.13 -2.06 -16.88
N PRO A 58 -21.25 -2.28 -18.20
CA PRO A 58 -22.53 -2.17 -18.90
C PRO A 58 -23.59 -3.15 -18.38
N HIS A 59 -23.19 -4.36 -17.96
CA HIS A 59 -24.11 -5.36 -17.40
C HIS A 59 -24.62 -4.94 -16.01
N ILE A 60 -23.74 -4.36 -15.20
CA ILE A 60 -24.10 -3.79 -13.90
C ILE A 60 -25.07 -2.61 -14.06
N GLU A 61 -24.86 -1.74 -15.04
CA GLU A 61 -25.77 -0.63 -15.35
C GLU A 61 -27.17 -1.11 -15.79
N ASN A 62 -27.24 -2.19 -16.58
CA ASN A 62 -28.51 -2.80 -16.95
C ASN A 62 -29.24 -3.39 -15.73
N LEU A 63 -28.51 -4.03 -14.82
CA LEU A 63 -29.06 -4.47 -13.52
C LEU A 63 -29.58 -3.30 -12.69
N GLN A 64 -28.84 -2.19 -12.65
CA GLN A 64 -29.24 -0.96 -11.96
C GLN A 64 -30.51 -0.34 -12.51
N LYS A 65 -30.69 -0.36 -13.84
CA LYS A 65 -31.94 0.09 -14.48
C LYS A 65 -33.11 -0.86 -14.14
N LYS A 66 -32.87 -2.17 -14.13
CA LYS A 66 -33.91 -3.19 -13.89
C LYS A 66 -34.38 -3.25 -12.43
N TYR A 67 -33.47 -3.07 -11.46
CA TYR A 67 -33.76 -3.17 -10.02
C TYR A 67 -33.63 -1.82 -9.29
N LYS A 68 -33.93 -0.71 -9.97
CA LYS A 68 -33.76 0.66 -9.45
C LYS A 68 -34.48 0.91 -8.12
N ASN A 69 -35.63 0.26 -7.92
CA ASN A 69 -36.46 0.37 -6.71
C ASN A 69 -36.18 -0.69 -5.65
N ASP A 70 -35.34 -1.70 -5.95
CA ASP A 70 -35.12 -2.86 -5.09
C ASP A 70 -33.62 -3.08 -4.86
N LYS A 71 -33.06 -2.29 -3.92
CA LYS A 71 -31.63 -2.27 -3.62
C LYS A 71 -31.10 -3.60 -3.09
N GLN A 72 -31.92 -4.36 -2.35
CA GLN A 72 -31.52 -5.66 -1.84
C GLN A 72 -31.37 -6.67 -2.99
N LYS A 73 -32.36 -6.71 -3.89
CA LYS A 73 -32.32 -7.60 -5.06
C LYS A 73 -31.21 -7.21 -6.03
N LEU A 74 -30.96 -5.91 -6.19
CA LEU A 74 -29.83 -5.39 -6.96
C LEU A 74 -28.48 -5.89 -6.43
N GLN A 75 -28.23 -5.81 -5.12
CA GLN A 75 -26.97 -6.29 -4.54
C GLN A 75 -26.78 -7.80 -4.73
N GLN A 76 -27.84 -8.59 -4.54
CA GLN A 76 -27.78 -10.04 -4.75
C GLN A 76 -27.49 -10.40 -6.21
N GLU A 77 -28.17 -9.77 -7.17
CA GLU A 77 -27.96 -10.04 -8.59
C GLU A 77 -26.60 -9.54 -9.09
N GLN A 78 -26.08 -8.42 -8.57
CA GLN A 78 -24.72 -7.97 -8.84
C GLN A 78 -23.69 -8.99 -8.33
N LEU A 79 -23.88 -9.52 -7.11
CA LEU A 79 -22.99 -10.53 -6.56
C LEU A 79 -23.01 -11.83 -7.39
N LYS A 80 -24.20 -12.29 -7.79
CA LYS A 80 -24.35 -13.45 -8.70
C LYS A 80 -23.64 -13.22 -10.03
N LEU A 81 -23.77 -12.02 -10.60
CA LEU A 81 -23.11 -11.66 -11.86
C LEU A 81 -21.58 -11.70 -11.74
N TYR A 82 -21.02 -11.19 -10.64
CA TYR A 82 -19.59 -11.29 -10.35
C TYR A 82 -19.12 -12.74 -10.20
N GLN A 83 -19.90 -13.57 -9.51
CA GLN A 83 -19.61 -15.00 -9.34
C GLN A 83 -19.65 -15.77 -10.66
N GLN A 84 -20.65 -15.51 -11.52
CA GLN A 84 -20.76 -16.12 -12.85
C GLN A 84 -19.58 -15.80 -13.75
N HIS A 85 -18.98 -14.61 -13.61
CA HIS A 85 -17.81 -14.19 -14.38
C HIS A 85 -16.47 -14.50 -13.68
N GLY A 86 -16.50 -15.17 -12.51
CA GLY A 86 -15.31 -15.55 -11.75
C GLY A 86 -14.50 -14.38 -11.21
N ILE A 87 -15.14 -13.24 -10.93
CA ILE A 87 -14.50 -12.01 -10.45
C ILE A 87 -14.70 -11.91 -8.95
N ASN A 88 -13.62 -11.68 -8.20
CA ASN A 88 -13.69 -11.41 -6.77
C ASN A 88 -13.56 -9.90 -6.49
N PRO A 89 -14.65 -9.16 -6.25
CA PRO A 89 -14.61 -7.70 -6.05
C PRO A 89 -13.82 -7.29 -4.79
N ALA A 90 -13.74 -8.18 -3.79
CA ALA A 90 -12.98 -7.95 -2.57
C ALA A 90 -11.45 -7.87 -2.80
N ALA A 91 -10.94 -8.49 -3.87
CA ALA A 91 -9.52 -8.42 -4.21
C ALA A 91 -9.08 -6.99 -4.58
N GLY A 92 -10.01 -6.15 -5.08
CA GLY A 92 -9.73 -4.77 -5.45
C GLY A 92 -9.71 -3.78 -4.27
N CYS A 93 -10.45 -4.07 -3.19
CA CYS A 93 -10.50 -3.19 -2.00
C CYS A 93 -9.50 -3.58 -0.90
N LEU A 94 -8.92 -4.78 -0.96
CA LEU A 94 -7.87 -5.24 -0.05
C LEU A 94 -6.66 -4.28 0.08
N PRO A 95 -6.11 -3.70 -1.01
CA PRO A 95 -5.03 -2.71 -0.89
C PRO A 95 -5.50 -1.41 -0.21
N LEU A 96 -6.76 -1.02 -0.40
CA LEU A 96 -7.33 0.16 0.23
C LEU A 96 -7.44 -0.04 1.75
N LEU A 97 -7.87 -1.23 2.19
CA LEU A 97 -7.97 -1.58 3.61
C LEU A 97 -6.61 -1.56 4.31
N ILE A 98 -5.55 -1.99 3.63
CA ILE A 98 -4.17 -1.93 4.15
C ILE A 98 -3.67 -0.47 4.19
N GLN A 99 -4.12 0.37 3.26
CA GLN A 99 -3.72 1.78 3.18
C GLN A 99 -4.40 2.66 4.24
N MET A 100 -5.63 2.34 4.65
CA MET A 100 -6.42 3.15 5.59
C MET A 100 -5.69 3.43 6.93
N PRO A 101 -5.08 2.44 7.61
CA PRO A 101 -4.30 2.69 8.83
C PRO A 101 -3.12 3.64 8.62
N ILE A 102 -2.45 3.54 7.46
CA ILE A 102 -1.27 4.35 7.14
C ILE A 102 -1.68 5.82 6.95
N VAL A 103 -2.77 6.06 6.22
CA VAL A 103 -3.28 7.42 5.98
C VAL A 103 -3.83 8.03 7.28
N TYR A 104 -4.53 7.25 8.10
CA TYR A 104 -5.05 7.72 9.38
C TYR A 104 -3.92 8.14 10.35
N GLY A 105 -2.85 7.32 10.43
CA GLY A 105 -1.66 7.66 11.20
C GLY A 105 -1.00 8.94 10.72
N LEU A 106 -0.73 9.06 9.42
CA LEU A 106 -0.16 10.27 8.81
C LEU A 106 -1.01 11.52 9.07
N PHE A 107 -2.33 11.44 8.86
CA PHE A 107 -3.24 12.56 9.06
C PHE A 107 -3.21 13.06 10.51
N GLN A 108 -3.14 12.14 11.47
CA GLN A 108 -3.11 12.50 12.89
C GLN A 108 -1.77 13.10 13.31
N THR A 109 -0.66 12.60 12.76
CA THR A 109 0.67 13.22 12.91
C THR A 109 0.72 14.62 12.31
N PHE A 110 0.19 14.83 11.10
CA PHE A 110 0.12 16.15 10.48
C PHE A 110 -0.75 17.12 11.30
N ARG A 111 -1.91 16.68 11.81
CA ARG A 111 -2.72 17.51 12.73
C ARG A 111 -1.97 17.89 13.99
N ALA A 112 -1.21 16.97 14.58
CA ALA A 112 -0.42 17.23 15.78
C ALA A 112 0.71 18.24 15.51
N ILE A 113 1.41 18.11 14.38
CA ILE A 113 2.48 19.04 13.98
C ILE A 113 1.91 20.43 13.68
N LEU A 114 0.78 20.53 12.98
CA LEU A 114 0.15 21.81 12.63
C LEU A 114 -0.47 22.54 13.84
N GLN A 115 -0.81 21.81 14.91
CA GLN A 115 -1.32 22.39 16.17
C GLN A 115 -0.22 22.65 17.21
N ALA A 116 1.01 22.20 16.97
CA ALA A 116 2.13 22.40 17.88
C ALA A 116 2.83 23.73 17.60
N GLU A 117 2.85 24.64 18.58
CA GLU A 117 3.59 25.91 18.49
C GLU A 117 5.10 25.74 18.73
N SER A 118 5.56 24.57 19.22
CA SER A 118 6.97 24.27 19.49
C SER A 118 7.34 22.79 19.24
N ASN A 119 8.59 22.55 18.79
CA ASN A 119 9.10 21.22 18.43
C ASN A 119 9.04 20.18 19.57
N GLN A 120 9.08 20.59 20.84
CA GLN A 120 9.00 19.67 21.99
C GLN A 120 7.57 19.13 22.22
N GLN A 121 6.53 19.95 22.03
CA GLN A 121 5.14 19.48 22.18
C GLN A 121 4.72 18.50 21.08
N ALA A 122 5.28 18.66 19.88
CA ALA A 122 5.08 17.72 18.78
C ALA A 122 5.62 16.33 19.12
N LEU A 123 6.80 16.25 19.75
CA LEU A 123 7.45 14.99 20.15
C LEU A 123 6.63 14.22 21.20
N ASP A 124 6.14 14.90 22.24
CA ASP A 124 5.33 14.27 23.28
C ASP A 124 3.97 13.78 22.75
N THR A 125 3.39 14.53 21.81
CA THR A 125 2.13 14.15 21.17
C THR A 125 2.32 12.94 20.27
N ILE A 126 3.40 12.92 19.49
CA ILE A 126 3.76 11.79 18.61
C ILE A 126 4.02 10.52 19.44
N ASN A 127 4.82 10.61 20.50
CA ASN A 127 5.16 9.45 21.34
C ASN A 127 3.93 8.89 22.10
N LYS A 128 2.95 9.73 22.47
CA LYS A 128 1.67 9.26 23.05
C LYS A 128 0.76 8.54 22.05
N LEU A 129 0.80 8.92 20.78
CA LEU A 129 -0.02 8.32 19.72
C LEU A 129 0.58 7.00 19.21
N VAL A 130 1.87 6.79 19.45
CA VAL A 130 2.61 5.62 19.02
C VAL A 130 2.54 4.52 20.09
N TYR A 131 1.76 3.47 19.83
CA TYR A 131 1.51 2.37 20.77
C TYR A 131 2.70 1.44 21.03
N HIS A 132 3.73 1.43 20.17
CA HIS A 132 4.84 0.48 20.26
C HIS A 132 6.12 1.16 20.78
N PRO A 133 6.82 0.58 21.78
CA PRO A 133 8.08 1.14 22.33
C PRO A 133 9.18 1.35 21.27
N PHE A 134 9.15 0.56 20.20
CA PHE A 134 10.12 0.60 19.10
C PHE A 134 9.95 1.80 18.16
N LEU A 135 8.83 2.51 18.24
CA LEU A 135 8.49 3.63 17.34
C LEU A 135 8.57 4.99 18.05
N HIS A 136 9.04 5.02 19.31
CA HIS A 136 9.31 6.29 20.00
C HIS A 136 10.48 6.99 19.31
N ILE A 137 10.34 8.29 19.06
CA ILE A 137 11.33 9.09 18.35
C ILE A 137 11.87 10.16 19.29
N ASP A 138 13.19 10.15 19.52
CA ASP A 138 13.86 11.07 20.44
C ASP A 138 14.29 12.39 19.78
N SER A 139 14.39 12.44 18.45
CA SER A 139 14.65 13.66 17.70
C SER A 139 14.11 13.60 16.26
N LEU A 140 13.64 14.74 15.75
CA LEU A 140 13.16 14.90 14.38
C LEU A 140 14.33 15.38 13.50
N ASN A 141 14.83 14.51 12.62
CA ASN A 141 15.83 14.84 11.62
C ASN A 141 15.22 14.71 10.21
N THR A 142 15.27 15.78 9.42
CA THR A 142 14.60 15.91 8.12
C THR A 142 15.49 15.61 6.91
N THR A 143 16.72 15.13 7.12
CA THR A 143 17.72 15.00 6.05
C THR A 143 17.71 13.61 5.40
N PHE A 144 17.30 13.53 4.13
CA PHE A 144 17.06 12.27 3.41
C PHE A 144 18.14 11.88 2.39
N PHE A 145 18.91 12.83 1.84
CA PHE A 145 19.96 12.57 0.83
C PHE A 145 21.37 13.01 1.26
N GLY A 146 21.53 13.38 2.54
CA GLY A 146 22.66 14.19 3.01
C GLY A 146 22.30 15.66 3.04
#